data_AF-A0A176S1S1-F1
#
_entry.id   AF-A0A176S1S1-F1
#
_cell.length_a   1.000
_cell.length_b   1.000
_cell.length_c   1.000
_cell.angle_alpha   90.00
_cell.angle_beta   90.00
_cell.angle_gamma   90.00
#
_symmetry.space_group_name_H-M   'P 1'
#
loop_
_entity.id
_entity.type
_entity.pdbx_description
1 polymer ?
#
loop_
_entity_poly.entity_id
_entity_poly.type
_entity_poly.pdbx_seq_one_letter_code
_entity_poly.pdbx_strand_id
1 'polypeptide(L)'
;MQYPLTEKIGHPELLVGREKEFRQFDKWLSLIPNRMSKSRVILARRKSGKTVFVQRIFNRLWSEPNRGVIPFYFDIAENKAWYPDFAVDYYRTFASQYISFIQRDEQLVNQPLTLEEIRDYGLANSNKRLVSDVNSLLKDKEMGLHDSMWKTAYSAPHRFAALFETRFLVILDEFQNITQYIYPDQQYQTR
;
A
#
# COMPACT_ATOMS: atom_id res chain seq x y z
N MET A 1 -12.24 13.31 11.06
CA MET A 1 -11.33 12.28 10.52
C MET A 1 -12.19 11.25 9.82
N GLN A 2 -11.88 10.93 8.57
CA GLN A 2 -12.56 9.89 7.79
C GLN A 2 -11.85 8.55 8.00
N TYR A 3 -12.56 7.45 7.73
CA TYR A 3 -12.07 6.08 7.92
C TYR A 3 -12.16 5.28 6.63
N PRO A 4 -11.45 5.72 5.57
CA PRO A 4 -11.50 5.07 4.27
C PRO A 4 -11.00 3.62 4.33
N LEU A 5 -10.03 3.30 5.20
CA LEU A 5 -9.63 1.93 5.46
C LEU A 5 -10.42 1.39 6.66
N THR A 6 -11.16 0.31 6.44
CA THR A 6 -11.93 -0.33 7.51
C THR A 6 -10.98 -0.92 8.56
N GLU A 7 -11.08 -0.45 9.80
CA GLU A 7 -10.20 -0.91 10.89
C GLU A 7 -10.67 -2.27 11.42
N LYS A 8 -9.74 -3.23 11.60
CA LYS A 8 -10.06 -4.59 12.09
C LYS A 8 -10.62 -4.62 13.52
N ILE A 9 -10.58 -3.50 14.25
CA ILE A 9 -11.20 -3.35 15.58
C ILE A 9 -12.73 -3.19 15.51
N GLY A 10 -13.28 -2.99 14.32
CA GLY A 10 -14.68 -2.62 14.12
C GLY A 10 -14.85 -1.13 14.39
N HIS A 11 -15.47 -0.81 15.52
CA HIS A 11 -15.77 0.56 15.95
C HIS A 11 -14.48 1.35 16.29
N PRO A 12 -14.14 2.43 15.56
CA PRO A 12 -12.88 3.16 15.77
C PRO A 12 -12.68 3.74 17.17
N GLU A 13 -13.75 4.05 17.89
CA GLU A 13 -13.76 4.53 19.27
C GLU A 13 -13.19 3.52 20.28
N LEU A 14 -13.12 2.23 19.90
CA LEU A 14 -12.56 1.18 20.75
C LEU A 14 -11.02 1.22 20.83
N LEU A 15 -10.35 1.97 19.94
CA LEU A 15 -8.90 2.12 19.97
C LEU A 15 -8.48 3.15 21.03
N VAL A 16 -8.26 2.67 22.25
CA VAL A 16 -7.84 3.48 23.42
C VAL A 16 -6.42 3.14 23.90
N GLY A 17 -5.84 3.98 24.75
CA GLY A 17 -4.58 3.67 25.45
C GLY A 17 -3.29 3.78 24.62
N ARG A 18 -3.34 4.35 23.41
CA ARG A 18 -2.21 4.45 22.46
C ARG A 18 -1.66 5.87 22.24
N GLU A 19 -2.03 6.80 23.11
CA GLU A 19 -1.72 8.22 22.88
C GLU A 19 -0.21 8.52 22.86
N LYS A 20 0.57 7.83 23.69
CA LYS A 20 2.02 8.01 23.75
C LYS A 20 2.66 7.55 22.44
N GLU A 21 2.23 6.40 21.93
CA GLU A 21 2.68 5.86 20.65
C GLU A 21 2.27 6.77 19.50
N PHE A 22 1.02 7.26 19.46
CA PHE A 22 0.60 8.22 18.45
C PHE A 22 1.44 9.49 18.47
N ARG A 23 1.71 10.08 19.64
CA ARG A 23 2.60 11.26 19.73
C ARG A 23 4.00 11.00 19.17
N GLN A 24 4.57 9.83 19.46
CA GLN A 24 5.88 9.45 18.90
C GLN A 24 5.84 9.25 17.39
N PHE A 25 4.78 8.63 16.88
CA PHE A 25 4.59 8.44 15.44
C PHE A 25 4.29 9.76 14.73
N ASP A 26 3.51 10.66 15.31
CA ASP A 26 3.24 11.99 14.73
C ASP A 26 4.54 12.79 14.54
N LYS A 27 5.44 12.77 15.53
CA LYS A 27 6.78 13.36 15.38
C LYS A 27 7.62 12.70 14.28
N TRP A 28 7.46 11.39 14.09
CA TRP A 28 8.17 10.66 13.04
C TRP A 28 7.57 10.93 11.64
N LEU A 29 6.23 11.02 11.55
CA LEU A 29 5.50 11.34 10.33
C LEU A 29 5.79 12.77 9.85
N SER A 30 5.90 13.73 10.76
CA SER A 30 6.22 15.13 10.42
C SER A 30 7.60 15.31 9.80
N LEU A 31 8.49 14.31 9.91
CA LEU A 31 9.82 14.31 9.30
C LEU A 31 9.85 13.71 7.90
N ILE A 32 8.77 13.04 7.45
CA ILE A 32 8.70 12.42 6.12
C ILE A 32 8.79 13.45 4.98
N PRO A 33 8.05 14.58 5.01
CA PRO A 33 8.16 15.62 3.96
C PRO A 33 9.60 16.06 3.69
N ASN A 34 10.38 16.21 4.78
CA ASN A 34 11.77 16.66 4.78
C ASN A 34 12.79 15.54 4.54
N ARG A 35 12.37 14.31 4.19
CA ARG A 35 13.25 13.15 3.94
C ARG A 35 14.16 12.79 5.13
N MET A 36 13.77 13.16 6.35
CA MET A 36 14.54 12.89 7.57
C MET A 36 14.04 11.65 8.32
N SER A 37 12.87 11.15 7.94
CA SER A 37 12.28 9.95 8.52
C SER A 37 12.91 8.68 7.96
N LYS A 38 13.17 7.70 8.84
CA LYS A 38 13.70 6.36 8.46
C LYS A 38 12.62 5.29 8.59
N SER A 39 12.79 4.19 7.86
CA SER A 39 11.96 2.99 7.97
C SER A 39 11.87 2.51 9.42
N ARG A 40 10.69 2.02 9.81
CA ARG A 40 10.42 1.49 11.16
C ARG A 40 9.70 0.16 11.05
N VAL A 41 9.97 -0.71 12.01
CA VAL A 41 9.27 -1.98 12.19
C VAL A 41 8.56 -1.94 13.56
N ILE A 42 7.30 -2.35 13.60
CA ILE A 42 6.53 -2.49 14.84
C ILE A 42 6.48 -3.98 15.20
N LEU A 43 7.20 -4.37 16.25
CA LEU A 43 7.21 -5.74 16.76
C LEU A 43 6.39 -5.82 18.04
N ALA A 44 5.37 -6.69 18.04
CA ALA A 44 4.53 -6.92 19.20
C ALA A 44 3.89 -8.32 19.14
N ARG A 45 3.43 -8.82 20.28
CA ARG A 45 2.69 -10.09 20.35
C ARG A 45 1.39 -10.02 19.53
N ARG A 46 0.90 -11.18 19.09
CA ARG A 46 -0.41 -11.31 18.44
C ARG A 46 -1.51 -10.69 19.33
N LYS A 47 -2.52 -10.10 18.69
CA LYS A 47 -3.64 -9.40 19.34
C LYS A 47 -3.26 -8.20 20.22
N SER A 48 -2.06 -7.64 20.04
CA SER A 48 -1.67 -6.37 20.68
C SER A 48 -2.32 -5.14 20.04
N GLY A 49 -2.96 -5.25 18.86
CA GLY A 49 -3.54 -4.11 18.15
C GLY A 49 -2.57 -3.38 17.21
N LYS A 50 -1.44 -3.99 16.84
CA LYS A 50 -0.47 -3.43 15.87
C LYS A 50 -1.10 -3.09 14.52
N THR A 51 -1.94 -3.98 13.99
CA THR A 51 -2.68 -3.78 12.73
C THR A 51 -3.58 -2.57 12.82
N VAL A 52 -4.43 -2.51 13.85
CA VAL A 52 -5.36 -1.39 14.05
C VAL A 52 -4.59 -0.07 14.21
N PHE A 53 -3.44 -0.09 14.88
CA PHE A 53 -2.60 1.09 15.04
C PHE A 53 -2.08 1.62 13.69
N VAL A 54 -1.58 0.77 12.80
CA VAL A 54 -1.11 1.20 11.48
C VAL A 54 -2.25 1.56 10.53
N GLN A 55 -3.41 0.89 10.64
CA GLN A 55 -4.64 1.27 9.95
C GLN A 55 -5.11 2.67 10.37
N ARG A 56 -5.04 3.00 11.67
CA ARG A 56 -5.34 4.35 12.17
C ARG A 56 -4.36 5.40 11.61
N ILE A 57 -3.09 5.05 11.46
CA ILE A 57 -2.10 5.95 10.83
C ILE A 57 -2.49 6.21 9.36
N PHE A 58 -2.87 5.17 8.62
CA PHE A 58 -3.38 5.32 7.26
C PHE A 58 -4.57 6.29 7.22
N ASN A 59 -5.60 6.04 8.03
CA ASN A 59 -6.82 6.84 8.07
C ASN A 59 -6.55 8.32 8.42
N ARG A 60 -5.63 8.59 9.36
CA ARG A 60 -5.19 9.95 9.71
C ARG A 60 -4.52 10.65 8.54
N LEU A 61 -3.53 10.01 7.91
CA LEU A 61 -2.80 10.60 6.79
C LEU A 61 -3.70 10.83 5.58
N TRP A 62 -4.57 9.86 5.27
CA TRP A 62 -5.51 10.00 4.16
C TRP A 62 -6.50 11.14 4.45
N SER A 63 -6.96 11.30 5.70
CA SER A 63 -7.88 12.39 6.12
C SER A 63 -7.24 13.78 6.13
N GLU A 64 -5.91 13.87 6.23
CA GLU A 64 -5.17 15.12 6.41
C GLU A 64 -4.19 15.35 5.24
N PRO A 65 -4.68 15.64 4.02
CA PRO A 65 -3.83 15.72 2.82
C PRO A 65 -2.75 16.80 2.92
N ASN A 66 -2.99 17.85 3.72
CA ASN A 66 -2.05 18.95 3.97
C ASN A 66 -0.76 18.50 4.69
N ARG A 67 -0.69 17.27 5.25
CA ARG A 67 0.55 16.72 5.81
C ARG A 67 1.62 16.41 4.74
N GLY A 68 1.25 16.40 3.46
CA GLY A 68 2.20 16.15 2.37
C GLY A 68 2.72 14.72 2.29
N VAL A 69 1.99 13.76 2.88
CA VAL A 69 2.33 12.34 2.88
C VAL A 69 1.11 11.52 2.47
N ILE A 70 1.24 10.77 1.38
CA ILE A 70 0.23 9.86 0.86
C ILE A 70 0.43 8.49 1.54
N PRO A 71 -0.55 7.97 2.29
CA PRO A 71 -0.42 6.65 2.88
C PRO A 71 -0.72 5.55 1.84
N PHE A 72 0.00 4.45 1.93
CA PHE A 72 -0.28 3.22 1.20
C PHE A 72 -0.21 2.06 2.20
N TYR A 73 -1.31 1.34 2.36
CA TYR A 73 -1.43 0.18 3.24
C TYR A 73 -1.63 -1.09 2.42
N PHE A 74 -0.83 -2.11 2.72
CA PHE A 74 -0.92 -3.42 2.09
C PHE A 74 -0.87 -4.51 3.16
N ASP A 75 -1.93 -5.31 3.26
CA ASP A 75 -2.04 -6.45 4.17
C ASP A 75 -1.62 -7.72 3.44
N ILE A 76 -0.57 -8.38 3.92
CA ILE A 76 -0.09 -9.62 3.30
C ILE A 76 -0.79 -10.77 4.00
N ALA A 77 -1.81 -11.32 3.35
CA ALA A 77 -2.68 -12.32 3.94
C ALA A 77 -1.96 -13.66 4.25
N GLU A 78 -2.49 -14.41 5.21
CA GLU A 78 -2.01 -15.76 5.59
C GLU A 78 -2.54 -16.84 4.60
N ASN A 79 -2.52 -16.56 3.30
CA ASN A 79 -2.93 -17.47 2.25
C ASN A 79 -1.86 -17.57 1.16
N LYS A 80 -1.75 -18.75 0.57
CA LYS A 80 -0.79 -19.01 -0.49
C LYS A 80 -1.10 -18.13 -1.70
N ALA A 81 -0.10 -17.44 -2.23
CA ALA A 81 -0.22 -16.68 -3.45
C ALA A 81 0.99 -16.92 -4.37
N TRP A 82 0.72 -17.00 -5.66
CA TRP A 82 1.76 -17.07 -6.67
C TRP A 82 2.41 -15.69 -6.83
N TYR A 83 3.73 -15.67 -6.99
CA TYR A 83 4.51 -14.42 -6.98
C TYR A 83 4.06 -13.35 -8.01
N PRO A 84 3.71 -13.68 -9.26
CA PRO A 84 3.10 -12.73 -10.20
C PRO A 84 1.75 -12.17 -9.75
N ASP A 85 0.90 -13.00 -9.15
CA ASP A 85 -0.41 -12.54 -8.66
C ASP A 85 -0.23 -11.60 -7.48
N PHE A 86 0.72 -11.89 -6.58
CA PHE A 86 1.13 -10.99 -5.51
C PHE A 86 1.64 -9.65 -6.03
N ALA A 87 2.45 -9.65 -7.11
CA ALA A 87 2.92 -8.42 -7.73
C ALA A 87 1.75 -7.57 -8.30
N VAL A 88 0.79 -8.22 -8.96
CA VAL A 88 -0.40 -7.56 -9.49
C VAL A 88 -1.27 -7.00 -8.36
N ASP A 89 -1.50 -7.78 -7.30
CA ASP A 89 -2.32 -7.38 -6.16
C ASP A 89 -1.72 -6.18 -5.40
N TYR A 90 -0.40 -6.21 -5.17
CA TYR A 90 0.34 -5.09 -4.60
C TYR A 90 0.16 -3.81 -5.44
N TYR A 91 0.38 -3.91 -6.76
CA TYR A 91 0.29 -2.75 -7.63
C TYR A 91 -1.14 -2.20 -7.72
N ARG A 92 -2.14 -3.08 -7.86
CA ARG A 92 -3.56 -2.69 -7.89
C ARG A 92 -3.95 -1.96 -6.62
N THR A 93 -3.54 -2.48 -5.45
CA THR A 93 -3.81 -1.84 -4.16
C THR A 93 -3.12 -0.47 -4.06
N PHE A 94 -1.85 -0.38 -4.46
CA PHE A 94 -1.11 0.88 -4.48
C PHE A 94 -1.78 1.92 -5.36
N ALA A 95 -2.06 1.58 -6.62
CA ALA A 95 -2.65 2.49 -7.58
C ALA A 95 -4.05 2.94 -7.13
N SER A 96 -4.87 2.03 -6.63
CA SER A 96 -6.22 2.34 -6.15
C SER A 96 -6.20 3.26 -4.92
N GLN A 97 -5.33 3.02 -3.95
CA GLN A 97 -5.18 3.90 -2.79
C GLN A 97 -4.55 5.25 -3.14
N TYR A 98 -3.66 5.30 -4.13
CA TYR A 98 -3.17 6.56 -4.68
C TYR A 98 -4.30 7.35 -5.35
N ILE A 99 -5.08 6.71 -6.24
CA ILE A 99 -6.22 7.34 -6.91
C ILE A 99 -7.26 7.79 -5.89
N SER A 100 -7.58 6.95 -4.90
CA SER A 100 -8.42 7.28 -3.74
C SER A 100 -7.97 8.58 -3.07
N PHE A 101 -6.69 8.71 -2.78
CA PHE A 101 -6.17 9.89 -2.10
C PHE A 101 -6.26 11.16 -2.95
N ILE A 102 -6.04 11.05 -4.27
CA ILE A 102 -6.11 12.19 -5.19
C ILE A 102 -7.56 12.61 -5.46
N GLN A 103 -8.44 11.65 -5.73
CA GLN A 103 -9.86 11.90 -6.04
C GLN A 103 -10.72 12.09 -4.78
N ARG A 104 -10.15 11.84 -3.60
CA ARG A 104 -10.86 11.85 -2.31
C ARG A 104 -12.02 10.85 -2.28
N ASP A 105 -11.86 9.72 -2.96
CA ASP A 105 -12.83 8.63 -3.02
C ASP A 105 -12.42 7.49 -2.09
N GLU A 106 -13.13 7.33 -0.97
CA GLU A 106 -12.84 6.32 0.04
C GLU A 106 -13.13 4.88 -0.42
N GLN A 107 -14.01 4.69 -1.41
CA GLN A 107 -14.43 3.35 -1.85
C GLN A 107 -13.24 2.59 -2.44
N LEU A 108 -12.39 3.29 -3.17
CA LEU A 108 -11.18 2.77 -3.82
C LEU A 108 -10.12 2.26 -2.83
N VAL A 109 -10.21 2.56 -1.53
CA VAL A 109 -9.32 2.00 -0.52
C VAL A 109 -9.65 0.54 -0.22
N ASN A 110 -10.93 0.19 -0.12
CA ASN A 110 -11.38 -1.18 0.19
C ASN A 110 -11.76 -1.97 -1.07
N GLN A 111 -11.92 -1.30 -2.22
CA GLN A 111 -12.28 -1.92 -3.49
C GLN A 111 -11.23 -1.57 -4.55
N PRO A 112 -10.09 -2.29 -4.58
CA PRO A 112 -9.03 -2.01 -5.54
C PRO A 112 -9.48 -2.24 -6.98
N LEU A 113 -9.25 -1.23 -7.81
CA LEU A 113 -9.48 -1.24 -9.25
C LEU A 113 -8.73 -2.38 -9.94
N THR A 114 -9.25 -2.86 -11.06
CA THR A 114 -8.53 -3.76 -11.97
C THR A 114 -7.40 -3.02 -12.68
N LEU A 115 -6.50 -3.77 -13.34
CA LEU A 115 -5.43 -3.15 -14.12
C LEU A 115 -6.00 -2.32 -15.28
N GLU A 116 -7.08 -2.78 -15.89
CA GLU A 116 -7.80 -2.11 -16.97
C GLU A 116 -8.39 -0.78 -16.49
N GLU A 117 -9.09 -0.78 -15.36
CA GLU A 117 -9.66 0.43 -14.76
C GLU A 117 -8.58 1.46 -14.39
N ILE A 118 -7.44 0.99 -13.85
CA ILE A 118 -6.29 1.85 -13.53
C ILE A 118 -5.72 2.49 -14.81
N ARG A 119 -5.61 1.71 -15.88
CA ARG A 119 -5.12 2.19 -17.18
C ARG A 119 -6.09 3.20 -17.79
N ASP A 120 -7.39 2.94 -17.75
CA ASP A 120 -8.42 3.83 -18.28
C ASP A 120 -8.46 5.16 -17.49
N TYR A 121 -8.37 5.09 -16.16
CA TYR A 121 -8.17 6.28 -15.32
C TYR A 121 -6.92 7.05 -15.73
N GLY A 122 -5.80 6.34 -15.96
CA GLY A 122 -4.53 6.93 -16.38
C GLY A 122 -4.63 7.65 -17.73
N LEU A 123 -5.37 7.10 -18.69
CA LEU A 123 -5.64 7.73 -19.98
C LEU A 123 -6.53 8.98 -19.81
N ALA A 124 -7.63 8.86 -19.06
CA ALA A 124 -8.58 9.95 -18.84
C ALA A 124 -7.96 11.14 -18.10
N ASN A 125 -7.03 10.89 -17.16
CA ASN A 125 -6.38 11.91 -16.33
C ASN A 125 -4.97 12.28 -16.81
N SER A 126 -4.58 11.87 -18.02
CA SER A 126 -3.23 12.10 -18.58
C SER A 126 -2.07 11.62 -17.68
N ASN A 127 -2.32 10.63 -16.80
CA ASN A 127 -1.32 10.02 -15.94
C ASN A 127 -0.59 8.90 -16.70
N LYS A 128 0.38 9.31 -17.51
CA LYS A 128 1.22 8.41 -18.32
C LYS A 128 1.94 7.35 -17.49
N ARG A 129 2.21 7.62 -16.21
CA ARG A 129 2.89 6.68 -15.31
C ARG A 129 2.01 5.46 -15.01
N LEU A 130 0.75 5.66 -14.65
CA LEU A 130 -0.19 4.56 -14.41
C LEU A 130 -0.35 3.69 -15.66
N VAL A 131 -0.54 4.33 -16.82
CA VAL A 131 -0.67 3.63 -18.12
C VAL A 131 0.58 2.82 -18.43
N SER A 132 1.77 3.40 -18.27
CA SER A 132 3.04 2.72 -18.55
C SER A 132 3.28 1.54 -17.63
N ASP A 133 2.96 1.67 -16.34
CA ASP A 133 3.15 0.61 -15.36
C ASP A 133 2.19 -0.55 -15.62
N VAL A 134 0.91 -0.28 -15.90
CA VAL A 134 -0.05 -1.32 -16.30
C VAL A 134 0.38 -2.03 -17.58
N ASN A 135 0.74 -1.29 -18.62
CA ASN A 135 1.19 -1.88 -19.89
C ASN A 135 2.41 -2.78 -19.68
N SER A 136 3.34 -2.38 -18.80
CA SER A 136 4.53 -3.18 -18.47
C SER A 136 4.14 -4.45 -17.72
N LEU A 137 3.26 -4.36 -16.72
CA LEU A 137 2.77 -5.53 -15.98
C LEU A 137 2.08 -6.55 -16.88
N LEU A 138 1.22 -6.09 -17.80
CA LEU A 138 0.52 -6.97 -18.74
C LEU A 138 1.50 -7.65 -19.70
N LYS A 139 2.42 -6.87 -20.29
CA LYS A 139 3.46 -7.40 -21.20
C LYS A 139 4.37 -8.39 -20.49
N ASP A 140 4.86 -8.06 -19.30
CA ASP A 140 5.76 -8.93 -18.53
C ASP A 140 5.04 -10.22 -18.14
N LYS A 141 3.74 -10.16 -17.83
CA LYS A 141 2.91 -11.34 -17.56
C LYS A 141 2.80 -12.25 -18.78
N GLU A 142 2.53 -11.70 -19.96
CA GLU A 142 2.49 -12.46 -21.23
C GLU A 142 3.83 -13.12 -21.55
N MET A 143 4.94 -12.45 -21.21
CA MET A 143 6.30 -12.95 -21.45
C MET A 143 6.83 -13.86 -20.34
N GLY A 144 6.08 -14.08 -19.25
CA GLY A 144 6.54 -14.86 -18.08
C GLY A 144 7.68 -14.20 -17.29
N LEU A 145 7.86 -12.88 -17.39
CA LEU A 145 8.92 -12.10 -16.74
C LEU A 145 8.52 -11.68 -15.32
N HIS A 146 8.33 -12.65 -14.44
CA HIS A 146 7.78 -12.43 -13.10
C HIS A 146 8.58 -11.44 -12.24
N ASP A 147 9.92 -11.45 -12.35
CA ASP A 147 10.78 -10.50 -11.63
C ASP A 147 10.59 -9.06 -12.11
N SER A 148 10.36 -8.88 -13.42
CA SER A 148 10.05 -7.57 -14.00
C SER A 148 8.68 -7.07 -13.53
N MET A 149 7.70 -7.97 -13.40
CA MET A 149 6.39 -7.64 -12.81
C MET A 149 6.55 -7.12 -11.39
N TRP A 150 7.27 -7.87 -10.54
CA TRP A 150 7.50 -7.44 -9.16
C TRP A 150 8.26 -6.12 -9.10
N LYS A 151 9.32 -5.97 -9.91
CA LYS A 151 10.09 -4.72 -10.00
C LYS A 151 9.20 -3.53 -10.36
N THR A 152 8.27 -3.71 -11.28
CA THR A 152 7.29 -2.70 -11.63
C THR A 152 6.37 -2.39 -10.46
N ALA A 153 5.84 -3.40 -9.76
CA ALA A 153 4.97 -3.23 -8.60
C ALA A 153 5.66 -2.55 -7.40
N TYR A 154 6.70 -3.17 -6.82
CA TYR A 154 7.26 -2.73 -5.53
C TYR A 154 7.92 -1.35 -5.59
N SER A 155 8.48 -0.98 -6.75
CA SER A 155 9.12 0.34 -6.90
C SER A 155 8.15 1.44 -7.35
N ALA A 156 6.86 1.14 -7.56
CA ALA A 156 5.86 2.15 -7.92
C ALA A 156 5.75 3.30 -6.92
N PRO A 157 5.62 3.09 -5.59
CA PRO A 157 5.57 4.20 -4.63
C PRO A 157 6.77 5.14 -4.73
N HIS A 158 7.97 4.58 -4.91
CA HIS A 158 9.19 5.37 -5.05
C HIS A 158 9.22 6.19 -6.35
N ARG A 159 8.85 5.58 -7.49
CA ARG A 159 8.82 6.26 -8.79
C ARG A 159 7.75 7.35 -8.84
N PHE A 160 6.59 7.13 -8.22
CA PHE A 160 5.54 8.14 -8.11
C PHE A 160 5.98 9.30 -7.20
N ALA A 161 6.64 9.01 -6.08
CA ALA A 161 7.21 10.04 -5.20
C ALA A 161 8.20 10.95 -5.94
N ALA A 162 9.06 10.35 -6.78
CA ALA A 162 10.04 11.09 -7.57
C ALA A 162 9.39 11.92 -8.69
N LEU A 163 8.43 11.33 -9.41
CA LEU A 163 7.79 11.97 -10.58
C LEU A 163 6.84 13.11 -10.21
N PHE A 164 6.04 12.91 -9.15
CA PHE A 164 5.00 13.86 -8.74
C PHE A 164 5.44 14.75 -7.57
N GLU A 165 6.71 14.68 -7.18
CA GLU A 165 7.29 15.38 -6.03
C GLU A 165 6.58 15.13 -4.68
N THR A 166 5.78 14.07 -4.60
CA THR A 166 5.02 13.67 -3.41
C THR A 166 5.86 12.82 -2.45
N ARG A 167 5.31 12.50 -1.29
CA ARG A 167 5.90 11.53 -0.36
C ARG A 167 4.90 10.43 -0.06
N PHE A 168 5.38 9.20 0.04
CA PHE A 168 4.58 8.06 0.41
C PHE A 168 5.02 7.52 1.77
N LEU A 169 4.05 7.12 2.57
CA LEU A 169 4.28 6.17 3.66
C LEU A 169 3.79 4.80 3.21
N VAL A 170 4.72 3.88 2.95
CA VAL A 170 4.42 2.49 2.65
C VAL A 170 4.28 1.72 3.97
N ILE A 171 3.11 1.18 4.22
CA ILE A 171 2.75 0.38 5.40
C ILE A 171 2.51 -1.05 4.91
N LEU A 172 3.41 -1.96 5.30
CA LEU A 172 3.27 -3.39 5.04
C LEU A 172 2.86 -4.06 6.35
N ASP A 173 1.63 -4.58 6.40
CA ASP A 173 1.16 -5.37 7.53
C ASP A 173 1.42 -6.86 7.31
N GLU A 174 1.68 -7.56 8.41
CA GLU A 174 2.06 -8.98 8.43
C GLU A 174 3.16 -9.34 7.42
N PHE A 175 4.17 -8.47 7.23
CA PHE A 175 5.22 -8.62 6.23
C PHE A 175 6.00 -9.95 6.28
N GLN A 176 6.05 -10.60 7.45
CA GLN A 176 6.64 -11.93 7.59
C GLN A 176 5.94 -13.01 6.76
N ASN A 177 4.70 -12.76 6.32
CA ASN A 177 3.93 -13.67 5.49
C ASN A 177 4.50 -13.80 4.07
N ILE A 178 5.31 -12.85 3.61
CA ILE A 178 5.97 -12.92 2.29
C ILE A 178 6.80 -14.19 2.17
N THR A 179 7.63 -14.49 3.18
CA THR A 179 8.54 -15.65 3.13
C THR A 179 7.82 -16.97 3.39
N GLN A 180 6.61 -16.93 3.93
CA GLN A 180 5.85 -18.12 4.31
C GLN A 180 4.85 -18.55 3.24
N TYR A 181 4.22 -17.59 2.55
CA TYR A 181 3.05 -17.83 1.72
C TYR A 181 3.20 -17.42 0.24
N ILE A 182 4.24 -16.67 -0.12
CA ILE A 182 4.49 -16.26 -1.50
C ILE A 182 5.50 -17.20 -2.13
N TYR A 183 5.15 -17.79 -3.27
CA TYR A 183 5.97 -18.81 -3.91
C TYR A 183 6.31 -18.47 -5.36
N PRO A 184 7.54 -18.81 -5.81
CA PRO A 184 7.99 -18.51 -7.17
C PRO A 184 7.33 -19.42 -8.21
N ASP A 185 7.01 -20.65 -7.84
CA ASP A 185 6.40 -21.65 -8.72
C ASP A 185 4.88 -21.70 -8.54
N GLN A 186 4.16 -21.66 -9.65
CA GLN A 186 2.70 -21.75 -9.72
C GLN A 186 2.17 -23.05 -9.11
N GLN A 187 2.92 -24.15 -9.22
CA GLN A 187 2.50 -25.48 -8.75
C GLN A 187 2.91 -25.76 -7.30
N TYR A 188 3.56 -24.81 -6.62
CA TYR A 188 4.01 -24.95 -5.23
C TYR A 188 4.88 -26.21 -4.99
N GLN A 189 5.69 -26.60 -5.98
CA GLN A 189 6.45 -27.84 -5.90
C GLN A 189 7.77 -27.74 -5.12
N THR A 190 8.22 -26.53 -4.80
CA THR A 190 9.51 -26.31 -4.14
C THR A 190 9.34 -25.85 -2.70
N ARG A 191 9.77 -26.71 -1.78
CA ARG A 191 10.31 -26.36 -0.45
C ARG A 191 11.67 -27.02 -0.30
#